data_AF-A0A117T2I3-F1
#
_entry.id   AF-A0A117T2I3-F1
#
_cell.length_a   1.000
_cell.length_b   1.000
_cell.length_c   1.000
_cell.angle_alpha   90.00
_cell.angle_beta   90.00
_cell.angle_gamma   90.00
#
_symmetry.space_group_name_H-M   'P 1'
#
loop_
_entity.id
_entity.type
_entity.pdbx_description
1 polymer ?
#
loop_
_entity_poly.entity_id
_entity_poly.type
_entity_poly.pdbx_seq_one_letter_code
_entity_poly.pdbx_strand_id
1 'polypeptide(L)'
;MEQLQITHLREIQTKLADDAEITSQDVQDMAMIVRLYPSMVHRSMFGLVSGRYQAQQAAAEPEETTERPTSEQLEAARKAAAANPTPKTIAVYATLKRQAGE
;
A
#
# COMPACT_ATOMS: atom_id res chain seq x y z
N MET A 1 4.47 5.61 33.98
CA MET A 1 4.08 5.77 32.56
C MET A 1 5.15 6.49 31.74
N GLU A 2 5.80 7.53 32.28
CA GLU A 2 6.84 8.27 31.53
C GLU A 2 8.07 7.43 31.13
N GLN A 3 8.55 6.53 32.00
CA GLN A 3 9.68 5.65 31.67
C GLN A 3 9.43 4.76 30.45
N LEU A 4 8.19 4.25 30.30
CA LEU A 4 7.82 3.40 29.17
C LEU A 4 7.86 4.18 27.85
N GLN A 5 7.34 5.42 27.87
CA GLN A 5 7.31 6.30 26.70
C GLN A 5 8.72 6.74 26.27
N ILE A 6 9.63 6.96 27.23
CA ILE A 6 11.03 7.27 26.94
C ILE A 6 11.73 6.06 26.29
N THR A 7 11.45 4.85 26.75
CA THR A 7 12.00 3.63 26.14
C THR A 7 11.51 3.46 24.71
N HIS A 8 10.21 3.54 24.46
CA HIS A 8 9.64 3.46 23.11
C HIS A 8 10.18 4.55 22.18
N LEU A 9 10.32 5.79 22.68
CA LEU A 9 10.91 6.88 21.92
C LEU A 9 12.34 6.56 21.46
N ARG A 10 13.17 5.99 22.35
CA ARG A 10 14.54 5.59 22.01
C ARG A 10 14.58 4.44 21.03
N GLU A 11 13.74 3.43 21.22
CA GLU A 11 13.63 2.30 20.29
C GLU A 11 13.27 2.76 18.88
N ILE A 12 12.29 3.66 18.76
CA ILE A 12 11.89 4.25 17.48
C ILE A 12 13.06 5.05 16.87
N GLN A 13 13.78 5.85 17.67
CA GLN A 13 14.94 6.59 17.19
C GLN A 13 16.05 5.67 16.67
N THR A 14 16.34 4.57 17.38
CA THR A 14 17.30 3.56 16.94
C THR A 14 16.86 2.92 15.63
N LYS A 15 15.59 2.51 15.51
CA LYS A 15 15.05 1.94 14.26
C LYS A 15 15.14 2.90 13.07
N LEU A 16 14.96 4.20 13.30
CA LEU A 16 15.14 5.22 12.27
C LEU A 16 16.62 5.40 11.88
N ALA A 17 17.54 5.31 12.84
CA ALA A 17 18.97 5.46 12.59
C ALA A 17 19.58 4.24 11.88
N ASP A 18 19.17 3.04 12.27
CA ASP A 18 19.69 1.77 11.76
C ASP A 18 18.97 1.29 10.49
N ASP A 19 18.06 2.09 9.96
CA ASP A 19 17.16 1.73 8.86
C ASP A 19 16.43 0.40 9.11
N ALA A 20 16.12 0.08 10.38
CA ALA A 20 15.35 -1.11 10.75
C ALA A 20 13.85 -0.95 10.42
N GLU A 21 13.13 -2.06 10.33
CA GLU A 21 11.69 -2.07 10.02
C GLU A 21 10.87 -1.22 11.01
N ILE A 22 9.91 -0.45 10.49
CA ILE A 22 8.99 0.36 11.30
C ILE A 22 7.65 -0.36 11.33
N THR A 23 7.18 -0.66 12.53
CA THR A 23 5.91 -1.40 12.72
C THR A 23 4.74 -0.44 12.90
N SER A 24 3.52 -0.97 12.82
CA SER A 24 2.30 -0.23 13.16
C SER A 24 2.28 0.24 14.61
N GLN A 25 2.89 -0.51 15.53
CA GLN A 25 3.00 -0.14 16.94
C GLN A 25 3.88 1.10 17.12
N ASP A 26 5.01 1.18 16.39
CA ASP A 26 5.91 2.33 16.43
C ASP A 26 5.18 3.64 16.04
N VAL A 27 4.29 3.56 15.04
CA VAL A 27 3.44 4.69 14.62
C VAL A 27 2.47 5.09 15.74
N GLN A 28 1.82 4.12 16.38
CA GLN A 28 0.86 4.38 17.46
C GLN A 28 1.53 4.95 18.71
N ASP A 29 2.69 4.42 19.08
CA ASP A 29 3.48 4.90 20.22
C ASP A 29 3.95 6.33 19.97
N MET A 30 4.40 6.63 18.75
CA MET A 30 4.80 7.98 18.37
C MET A 30 3.61 8.94 18.34
N ALA A 31 2.41 8.51 17.91
CA ALA A 31 1.19 9.30 18.01
C ALA A 31 0.81 9.60 19.47
N MET A 32 0.96 8.62 20.37
CA MET A 32 0.75 8.80 21.81
C MET A 32 1.74 9.82 22.39
N ILE A 33 3.03 9.70 22.04
CA ILE A 33 4.08 10.61 22.51
C ILE A 33 3.82 12.04 22.04
N VAL A 34 3.40 12.25 20.79
CA VAL A 34 3.02 13.58 20.28
C VAL A 34 1.82 14.15 21.04
N ARG A 35 0.85 13.31 21.42
CA ARG A 35 -0.33 13.73 22.17
C ARG A 35 0.03 14.15 23.60
N LEU A 36 0.92 13.41 24.27
CA LEU A 36 1.31 13.66 25.65
C LEU A 36 2.36 14.79 25.76
N TYR A 37 3.29 14.85 24.81
CA TYR A 37 4.39 15.80 24.77
C TYR A 37 4.43 16.51 23.40
N PRO A 38 3.52 17.46 23.16
CA PRO A 38 3.40 18.13 21.87
C PRO A 38 4.58 19.07 21.62
N SER A 39 5.64 18.54 21.01
CA SER A 39 6.80 19.30 20.55
C SER A 39 6.92 19.20 19.02
N MET A 40 7.54 20.21 18.39
CA MET A 40 7.81 20.17 16.96
C MET A 40 8.71 18.99 16.59
N VAL A 41 9.67 18.63 17.45
CA VAL A 41 10.55 17.47 17.26
C VAL A 41 9.74 16.16 17.19
N HIS A 42 8.83 15.94 18.13
CA HIS A 42 8.01 14.73 18.14
C HIS A 42 7.05 14.68 16.94
N ARG A 43 6.48 15.83 16.54
CA ARG A 43 5.62 15.91 15.35
C ARG A 43 6.38 15.59 14.06
N SER A 44 7.58 16.13 13.90
CA SER A 44 8.45 15.81 12.75
C SER A 44 8.82 14.34 12.73
N MET A 45 9.16 13.77 13.90
CA MET A 45 9.50 12.35 14.00
C MET A 45 8.30 11.44 13.70
N PHE A 46 7.11 11.79 14.17
CA PHE A 46 5.88 11.09 13.80
C PHE A 46 5.64 11.08 12.28
N GLY A 47 5.91 12.21 11.62
CA GLY A 47 5.85 12.29 10.15
C GLY A 47 6.82 11.33 9.47
N LEU A 48 8.06 11.25 9.95
CA LEU A 48 9.08 10.32 9.42
C LEU A 48 8.68 8.85 9.62
N VAL A 49 8.27 8.48 10.84
CA VAL A 49 7.84 7.12 11.19
C VAL A 49 6.63 6.71 10.36
N SER A 50 5.63 7.58 10.24
CA SER A 50 4.41 7.31 9.47
C SER A 50 4.69 7.18 7.97
N GLY A 51 5.51 8.07 7.42
CA GLY A 51 5.90 8.01 6.01
C GLY A 51 6.69 6.76 5.67
N ARG A 52 7.61 6.35 6.56
CA ARG A 52 8.40 5.12 6.38
C ARG A 52 7.54 3.86 6.48
N TYR A 53 6.60 3.81 7.43
CA TYR A 53 5.63 2.72 7.53
C TYR A 53 4.74 2.61 6.29
N GLN A 54 4.29 3.74 5.74
CA GLN A 54 3.51 3.76 4.49
C GLN A 54 4.34 3.29 3.28
N ALA A 55 5.60 3.73 3.18
CA ALA A 55 6.50 3.29 2.11
C ALA A 55 6.81 1.78 2.19
N GLN A 56 6.97 1.24 3.40
CA GLN A 56 7.16 -0.20 3.63
C GLN A 56 5.92 -1.00 3.24
N GLN A 57 4.72 -0.49 3.53
CA GLN A 57 3.47 -1.12 3.08
C GLN A 57 3.29 -1.05 1.56
N ALA A 58 3.60 0.09 0.94
CA ALA A 58 3.52 0.23 -0.51
C ALA A 58 4.53 -0.66 -1.25
N ALA A 59 5.70 -0.92 -0.66
CA ALA A 59 6.67 -1.88 -1.20
C ALA A 59 6.29 -3.36 -0.96
N ALA A 60 5.35 -3.61 -0.04
CA ALA A 60 4.83 -4.94 0.27
C ALA A 60 3.50 -5.26 -0.45
N GLU A 61 2.87 -4.26 -1.09
CA GLU A 61 1.82 -4.54 -2.05
C GLU A 61 2.46 -5.26 -3.24
N PRO A 62 2.00 -6.46 -3.61
CA PRO A 62 2.40 -7.05 -4.87
C PRO A 62 2.05 -6.01 -5.93
N GLU A 63 2.99 -5.67 -6.81
CA GLU A 63 2.65 -4.98 -8.04
C GLU A 63 1.36 -5.64 -8.55
N GLU A 64 0.27 -4.87 -8.65
CA GLU A 64 -0.82 -5.25 -9.53
C GLU A 64 -0.17 -5.28 -10.91
N THR A 65 0.44 -6.42 -11.24
CA THR A 65 0.54 -6.88 -12.59
C THR A 65 -0.92 -6.92 -13.03
N THR A 66 -1.37 -5.81 -13.63
CA THR A 66 -2.32 -5.90 -14.72
C THR A 66 -1.63 -6.77 -15.77
N GLU A 67 -1.61 -8.09 -15.53
CA GLU A 67 -1.24 -9.09 -16.50
C GLU A 67 -2.08 -8.73 -17.71
N ARG A 68 -1.40 -8.31 -18.78
CA ARG A 68 -2.08 -8.12 -20.04
C ARG A 68 -2.85 -9.41 -20.31
N PRO A 69 -4.14 -9.34 -20.63
CA PRO A 69 -4.92 -10.54 -20.84
C PRO A 69 -4.25 -11.39 -21.91
N THR A 70 -4.15 -12.70 -21.65
CA THR A 70 -3.51 -13.60 -22.61
C THR A 70 -4.32 -13.62 -23.91
N SER A 71 -3.67 -13.92 -25.03
CA SER A 71 -4.35 -14.01 -26.33
C SER A 71 -5.55 -14.97 -26.30
N GLU A 72 -5.43 -16.06 -25.53
CA GLU A 72 -6.51 -17.04 -25.31
C GLU A 72 -7.74 -16.43 -24.61
N GLN A 73 -7.54 -15.55 -23.61
CA GLN A 73 -8.63 -14.88 -22.92
C GLN A 73 -9.38 -13.90 -23.83
N LEU A 74 -8.65 -13.21 -24.70
CA LEU A 74 -9.23 -12.27 -25.67
C LEU A 74 -10.01 -13.02 -26.76
N GLU A 75 -9.50 -14.14 -27.26
CA GLU A 75 -10.21 -14.99 -28.22
C GLU A 75 -11.45 -15.65 -27.63
N ALA A 76 -11.38 -16.14 -26.39
CA ALA A 76 -12.54 -16.70 -25.69
C ALA A 76 -13.65 -15.64 -25.50
N ALA A 77 -13.28 -14.43 -25.10
CA ALA A 77 -14.22 -13.31 -24.96
C ALA A 77 -14.81 -12.87 -26.31
N ARG A 78 -14.01 -12.85 -27.37
CA ARG A 78 -14.48 -12.57 -28.74
C ARG A 78 -15.48 -13.62 -29.20
N LYS A 79 -15.19 -14.90 -28.98
CA LYS A 79 -16.08 -16.02 -29.33
C LYS A 79 -17.38 -15.97 -28.53
N ALA A 80 -17.31 -15.64 -27.24
CA ALA A 80 -18.48 -15.48 -26.39
C ALA A 80 -19.36 -14.30 -26.82
N ALA A 81 -18.77 -13.16 -27.18
CA ALA A 81 -19.49 -12.00 -27.71
C ALA A 81 -20.12 -12.29 -29.08
N ALA A 82 -19.46 -13.07 -29.94
CA ALA A 82 -20.00 -13.48 -31.24
C ALA A 82 -21.13 -14.52 -31.12
N ALA A 83 -21.02 -15.46 -30.17
CA ALA A 83 -22.01 -16.52 -29.97
C ALA A 83 -23.26 -16.05 -29.20
N ASN A 84 -23.10 -15.14 -28.24
CA ASN A 84 -24.20 -14.58 -27.47
C ASN A 84 -23.96 -13.08 -27.21
N PRO A 85 -24.35 -12.19 -28.15
CA PRO A 85 -24.10 -10.76 -28.05
C PRO A 85 -25.05 -10.15 -27.02
N THR A 86 -24.63 -10.16 -25.76
CA THR A 86 -25.29 -9.47 -24.65
C THR A 86 -24.46 -8.25 -24.26
N PRO A 87 -25.06 -7.23 -23.62
CA PRO A 87 -24.30 -6.10 -23.09
C PRO A 87 -23.15 -6.54 -22.18
N LYS A 88 -23.33 -7.64 -21.44
CA LYS A 88 -22.31 -8.22 -20.56
C LYS A 88 -21.13 -8.81 -21.34
N THR A 89 -21.37 -9.62 -22.37
CA THR A 89 -20.29 -10.27 -23.15
C THR A 89 -19.52 -9.27 -24.00
N ILE A 90 -20.20 -8.24 -24.52
CA ILE A 90 -19.57 -7.15 -25.27
C ILE A 90 -18.69 -6.29 -24.35
N ALA A 91 -19.18 -5.94 -23.15
CA ALA A 91 -18.40 -5.18 -22.18
C ALA A 91 -17.14 -5.93 -21.73
N VAL A 92 -17.23 -7.24 -21.49
CA VAL A 92 -16.07 -8.08 -21.14
C VAL A 92 -15.02 -8.06 -22.26
N TYR A 93 -15.43 -8.29 -23.51
CA TYR A 93 -14.49 -8.24 -24.63
C TYR A 93 -13.85 -6.85 -24.82
N ALA A 94 -14.64 -5.77 -24.73
CA ALA A 94 -14.13 -4.41 -24.85
C ALA A 94 -13.12 -4.03 -23.74
N THR A 95 -13.36 -4.53 -22.52
CA THR A 95 -12.45 -4.32 -21.38
C THR A 95 -11.12 -5.05 -21.59
N LEU A 96 -11.18 -6.33 -21.98
CA LEU A 96 -9.98 -7.11 -22.27
C LEU A 96 -9.19 -6.55 -23.45
N LYS A 97 -9.87 -6.10 -24.52
CA LYS A 97 -9.22 -5.46 -25.66
C LYS A 97 -8.47 -4.18 -25.26
N ARG A 98 -9.10 -3.32 -24.45
CA ARG A 98 -8.47 -2.09 -23.93
C ARG A 98 -7.25 -2.40 -23.05
N GLN A 99 -7.31 -3.46 -22.24
CA GLN A 99 -6.19 -3.91 -21.40
C GLN A 99 -5.05 -4.54 -22.22
N ALA A 100 -5.35 -5.15 -23.38
CA ALA A 100 -4.35 -5.69 -24.30
C ALA A 100 -3.59 -4.60 -25.09
N GLY A 101 -4.11 -3.36 -25.14
CA GLY A 101 -3.50 -2.24 -25.87
C GLY A 101 -3.88 -2.14 -27.35
N GLU A 102 -5.02 -2.74 -27.76
CA GLU A 102 -5.57 -2.72 -29.13
C GLU A 102 -6.82 -1.84 -29.33
#